data_AF-A0ABD6B562-F1
#
_entry.id   AF-A0ABD6B562-F1
#
_cell.length_a   1.000
_cell.length_b   1.000
_cell.length_c   1.000
_cell.angle_alpha   90.00
_cell.angle_beta   90.00
_cell.angle_gamma   90.00
#
_symmetry.space_group_name_H-M   'P 1'
#
loop_
_entity.id
_entity.type
_entity.pdbx_description
1 polymer ?
#
loop_
_entity_poly.entity_id
_entity_poly.type
_entity_poly.pdbx_seq_one_letter_code
_entity_poly.pdbx_strand_id
1 'polypeptide(L)'
;YHAEYGAVIVTGGLGPTHDDVTMDAVADAFGRELVLEDEVRADLIEYMADYEGVDPDELDSETVELDLAAWGATPAGARPLLNPVGLCPGAAIENVYVFPGPPAEFEAMFDLVAEEFGGDAVSETLATTAPEGSLTDTLAEFRERFDLVVGSYPSSEGTNRLKVTGSDPDTVAEGIEWLRERVSTPE
;
A
#
# COMPACT_ATOMS: atom_id res chain seq x y z
N TYR A 1 7.61 -16.31 -11.06
CA TYR A 1 7.58 -15.18 -10.12
C TYR A 1 7.48 -15.62 -8.67
N HIS A 2 6.40 -16.28 -8.20
CA HIS A 2 6.30 -16.66 -6.77
C HIS A 2 7.52 -17.49 -6.27
N ALA A 3 8.07 -18.38 -7.11
CA ALA A 3 9.23 -19.20 -6.78
C ALA A 3 10.59 -18.46 -6.79
N GLU A 4 10.65 -17.24 -7.34
CA GLU A 4 11.90 -16.49 -7.56
C GLU A 4 12.06 -15.30 -6.61
N TYR A 5 10.96 -14.81 -6.02
CA TYR A 5 10.94 -13.61 -5.19
C TYR A 5 10.42 -13.94 -3.78
N GLY A 6 10.92 -13.23 -2.77
CA GLY A 6 10.46 -13.39 -1.38
C GLY A 6 9.03 -12.92 -1.16
N ALA A 7 8.57 -11.95 -1.95
CA ALA A 7 7.19 -11.49 -2.00
C ALA A 7 6.85 -11.00 -3.42
N VAL A 8 5.60 -11.15 -3.84
CA VAL A 8 5.05 -10.61 -5.08
C VAL A 8 3.82 -9.78 -4.73
N ILE A 9 3.80 -8.53 -5.17
CA ILE A 9 2.66 -7.62 -4.98
C ILE A 9 1.97 -7.47 -6.33
N VAL A 10 0.67 -7.71 -6.35
CA VAL A 10 -0.22 -7.54 -7.52
C VAL A 10 -1.29 -6.52 -7.14
N THR A 11 -1.56 -5.55 -8.02
CA THR A 11 -2.56 -4.51 -7.75
C THR A 11 -3.52 -4.33 -8.92
N GLY A 12 -4.79 -4.03 -8.61
CA GLY A 12 -5.85 -3.79 -9.59
C GLY A 12 -6.47 -5.06 -10.17
N GLY A 13 -7.62 -4.89 -10.85
CA GLY A 13 -8.32 -5.99 -11.50
C GLY A 13 -9.15 -6.85 -10.55
N LEU A 14 -9.66 -6.29 -9.44
CA LEU A 14 -10.42 -7.00 -8.39
C LEU A 14 -11.92 -6.71 -8.39
N GLY A 15 -12.38 -5.77 -9.21
CA GLY A 15 -13.79 -5.46 -9.30
C GLY A 15 -14.59 -6.55 -10.01
N PRO A 16 -15.89 -6.33 -10.22
CA PRO A 16 -16.78 -7.29 -10.87
C PRO A 16 -16.82 -7.13 -12.40
N THR A 17 -16.07 -6.19 -13.00
CA THR A 17 -16.21 -5.93 -14.43
C THR A 17 -15.48 -6.98 -15.26
N HIS A 18 -15.89 -7.16 -16.51
CA HIS A 18 -15.33 -8.19 -17.41
C HIS A 18 -13.80 -8.15 -17.60
N ASP A 19 -13.16 -7.03 -17.30
CA ASP A 19 -11.71 -6.79 -17.37
C ASP A 19 -10.98 -6.95 -16.03
N ASP A 20 -11.72 -7.09 -14.92
CA ASP A 20 -11.19 -7.47 -13.63
C ASP A 20 -10.98 -8.99 -13.56
N VAL A 21 -9.77 -9.44 -13.95
CA VAL A 21 -9.43 -10.87 -14.09
C VAL A 21 -8.30 -11.30 -13.15
N THR A 22 -7.89 -10.45 -12.20
CA THR A 22 -6.70 -10.68 -11.39
C THR A 22 -6.89 -11.86 -10.44
N MET A 23 -8.03 -11.96 -9.75
CA MET A 23 -8.29 -13.08 -8.85
C MET A 23 -8.37 -14.42 -9.59
N ASP A 24 -9.04 -14.46 -10.75
CA ASP A 24 -9.05 -15.65 -11.62
C ASP A 24 -7.64 -16.05 -12.05
N ALA A 25 -6.83 -15.09 -12.52
CA ALA A 25 -5.47 -15.36 -12.97
C ALA A 25 -4.56 -15.85 -11.83
N VAL A 26 -4.74 -15.32 -10.62
CA VAL A 26 -4.02 -15.79 -9.43
C VAL A 26 -4.48 -17.19 -9.04
N ALA A 27 -5.79 -17.45 -9.02
CA ALA A 27 -6.34 -18.78 -8.72
C ALA A 27 -5.79 -19.84 -9.70
N ASP A 28 -5.81 -19.55 -10.99
CA ASP A 28 -5.25 -20.39 -12.06
C ASP A 28 -3.75 -20.64 -11.85
N ALA A 29 -2.98 -19.61 -11.49
CA ALA A 29 -1.54 -19.74 -11.26
C ALA A 29 -1.19 -20.67 -10.09
N PHE A 30 -2.06 -20.77 -9.09
CA PHE A 30 -1.92 -21.66 -7.94
C PHE A 30 -2.73 -22.96 -8.06
N GLY A 31 -3.47 -23.16 -9.15
CA GLY A 31 -4.34 -24.32 -9.36
C GLY A 31 -5.45 -24.41 -8.30
N ARG A 32 -6.02 -23.27 -7.90
CA ARG A 32 -7.09 -23.14 -6.91
C ARG A 32 -8.39 -22.72 -7.59
N GLU A 33 -9.51 -23.14 -7.03
CA GLU A 33 -10.81 -22.60 -7.39
C GLU A 33 -11.05 -21.28 -6.64
N LEU A 34 -11.91 -20.41 -7.17
CA LEU A 34 -12.38 -19.25 -6.42
C LEU A 34 -13.50 -19.66 -5.47
N VAL A 35 -13.44 -19.19 -4.24
CA VAL A 35 -14.44 -19.43 -3.20
C VAL A 35 -14.80 -18.13 -2.51
N LEU A 36 -16.06 -17.99 -2.14
CA LEU A 36 -16.53 -16.89 -1.30
C LEU A 36 -16.49 -17.37 0.16
N GLU A 37 -15.51 -16.89 0.91
CA GLU A 37 -15.39 -17.18 2.34
C GLU A 37 -16.49 -16.49 3.13
N ASP A 38 -16.97 -17.12 4.22
CA ASP A 38 -18.08 -16.60 5.02
C ASP A 38 -17.78 -15.21 5.62
N GLU A 39 -16.52 -14.94 5.99
CA GLU A 39 -16.11 -13.63 6.52
C GLU A 39 -16.16 -12.53 5.46
N VAL A 40 -15.76 -12.83 4.22
CA VAL A 40 -15.86 -11.91 3.09
C VAL A 40 -17.31 -11.64 2.75
N ARG A 41 -18.13 -12.70 2.75
CA ARG A 41 -19.57 -12.57 2.50
C ARG A 41 -20.22 -11.62 3.51
N ALA A 42 -19.89 -11.76 4.80
CA ALA A 42 -20.42 -10.91 5.85
C ALA A 42 -19.98 -9.45 5.66
N ASP A 43 -18.71 -9.21 5.36
CA ASP A 43 -18.14 -7.87 5.11
C ASP A 43 -18.83 -7.18 3.93
N LEU A 44 -19.04 -7.89 2.81
CA LEU A 44 -19.77 -7.38 1.64
C LEU A 44 -21.21 -6.99 1.99
N ILE A 45 -21.91 -7.82 2.78
CA ILE A 45 -23.29 -7.54 3.20
C ILE A 45 -23.32 -6.31 4.11
N GLU A 46 -22.40 -6.20 5.06
CA GLU A 46 -22.31 -5.06 5.97
C GLU A 46 -22.05 -3.76 5.22
N TYR A 47 -21.08 -3.76 4.31
CA TYR A 47 -20.77 -2.59 3.48
C TYR A 47 -21.97 -2.13 2.65
N MET A 48 -22.65 -3.09 2.01
CA MET A 48 -23.78 -2.78 1.14
C MET A 48 -25.01 -2.33 1.91
N ALA A 49 -25.23 -2.86 3.11
CA ALA A 49 -26.28 -2.40 4.01
C ALA A 49 -26.04 -0.96 4.48
N ASP A 50 -24.80 -0.61 4.82
CA ASP A 50 -24.43 0.78 5.16
C ASP A 50 -24.64 1.72 3.96
N TYR A 51 -24.24 1.29 2.76
CA TYR A 51 -24.45 2.05 1.52
C TYR A 51 -25.93 2.33 1.22
N GLU A 52 -26.79 1.32 1.39
CA GLU A 52 -28.25 1.42 1.19
C GLU A 52 -28.96 2.08 2.39
N GLY A 53 -28.28 2.24 3.54
CA GLY A 53 -28.83 2.79 4.76
C GLY A 53 -29.85 1.88 5.44
N VAL A 54 -29.66 0.57 5.36
CA VAL A 54 -30.52 -0.48 5.93
C VAL A 54 -29.77 -1.33 6.94
N ASP A 55 -30.49 -2.14 7.72
CA ASP A 55 -29.87 -3.12 8.61
C ASP A 55 -29.27 -4.28 7.79
N PRO A 56 -28.02 -4.74 8.06
CA PRO A 56 -27.43 -5.89 7.38
C PRO A 56 -28.29 -7.16 7.41
N ASP A 57 -29.05 -7.39 8.50
CA ASP A 57 -29.96 -8.53 8.62
C ASP A 57 -31.22 -8.39 7.73
N GLU A 58 -31.52 -7.16 7.28
CA GLU A 58 -32.63 -6.83 6.38
C GLU A 58 -32.20 -6.72 4.91
N LEU A 59 -30.89 -6.77 4.63
CA LEU A 59 -30.36 -6.71 3.27
C LEU A 59 -30.57 -8.04 2.56
N ASP A 60 -31.54 -8.07 1.65
CA ASP A 60 -31.70 -9.18 0.72
C ASP A 60 -30.70 -9.03 -0.45
N SER A 61 -29.71 -9.93 -0.50
CA SER A 61 -28.70 -9.95 -1.58
C SER A 61 -29.32 -10.11 -2.97
N GLU A 62 -30.49 -10.75 -3.10
CA GLU A 62 -31.21 -10.83 -4.38
C GLU A 62 -31.85 -9.49 -4.76
N THR A 63 -32.22 -8.66 -3.78
CA THR A 63 -32.85 -7.34 -3.99
C THR A 63 -31.84 -6.29 -4.45
N VAL A 64 -30.57 -6.39 -4.05
CA VAL A 64 -29.49 -5.49 -4.50
C VAL A 64 -28.76 -5.95 -5.78
N GLU A 65 -29.24 -7.01 -6.45
CA GLU A 65 -28.64 -7.60 -7.66
C GLU A 65 -27.12 -7.83 -7.54
N LEU A 66 -26.64 -8.12 -6.33
CA LEU A 66 -25.23 -8.21 -6.03
C LEU A 66 -24.75 -9.66 -6.14
N ASP A 67 -23.98 -9.93 -7.18
CA ASP A 67 -23.26 -11.20 -7.29
C ASP A 67 -22.08 -11.24 -6.32
N LEU A 68 -22.35 -11.59 -5.06
CA LEU A 68 -21.35 -11.63 -3.99
C LEU A 68 -20.09 -12.42 -4.36
N ALA A 69 -20.21 -13.45 -5.21
CA ALA A 69 -19.06 -14.21 -5.68
C ALA A 69 -18.21 -13.38 -6.66
N ALA A 70 -18.83 -12.67 -7.60
CA ALA A 70 -18.11 -11.76 -8.51
C ALA A 70 -17.40 -10.62 -7.78
N TRP A 71 -17.91 -10.19 -6.61
CA TRP A 71 -17.35 -9.09 -5.83
C TRP A 71 -16.33 -9.51 -4.77
N GLY A 72 -16.31 -10.77 -4.35
CA GLY A 72 -15.47 -11.18 -3.21
C GLY A 72 -14.91 -12.59 -3.23
N ALA A 73 -15.11 -13.38 -4.29
CA ALA A 73 -14.48 -14.69 -4.33
C ALA A 73 -12.95 -14.56 -4.43
N THR A 74 -12.24 -15.31 -3.59
CA THR A 74 -10.77 -15.34 -3.54
C THR A 74 -10.27 -16.76 -3.75
N PRO A 75 -8.99 -16.97 -4.11
CA PRO A 75 -8.45 -18.32 -4.32
C PRO A 75 -8.60 -19.21 -3.07
N ALA A 76 -9.10 -20.43 -3.23
CA ALA A 76 -9.33 -21.35 -2.13
C ALA A 76 -8.08 -21.62 -1.29
N GLY A 77 -8.19 -21.38 0.01
CA GLY A 77 -7.09 -21.50 0.97
C GLY A 77 -6.13 -20.31 1.00
N ALA A 78 -6.42 -19.24 0.27
CA ALA A 78 -5.82 -17.93 0.51
C ALA A 78 -6.39 -17.32 1.79
N ARG A 79 -5.65 -16.40 2.40
CA ARG A 79 -6.17 -15.53 3.45
C ARG A 79 -6.82 -14.32 2.77
N PRO A 80 -8.14 -14.12 2.87
CA PRO A 80 -8.76 -12.91 2.35
C PRO A 80 -8.26 -11.69 3.15
N LEU A 81 -8.10 -10.57 2.45
CA LEU A 81 -7.77 -9.28 3.04
C LEU A 81 -8.99 -8.40 2.86
N LEU A 82 -9.77 -8.19 3.92
CA LEU A 82 -10.96 -7.33 3.86
C LEU A 82 -10.56 -5.88 3.56
N ASN A 83 -11.43 -5.15 2.88
CA ASN A 83 -11.12 -3.81 2.39
C ASN A 83 -11.77 -2.76 3.32
N PRO A 84 -11.02 -2.08 4.21
CA PRO A 84 -11.61 -1.22 5.23
C PRO A 84 -12.26 0.06 4.67
N VAL A 85 -11.99 0.40 3.41
CA VAL A 85 -12.41 1.66 2.77
C VAL A 85 -13.05 1.44 1.41
N GLY A 86 -13.33 0.20 1.03
CA GLY A 86 -13.87 -0.21 -0.26
C GLY A 86 -14.62 -1.53 -0.16
N LEU A 87 -15.11 -2.04 -1.28
CA LEU A 87 -15.98 -3.22 -1.29
C LEU A 87 -15.23 -4.52 -1.61
N CYS A 88 -14.35 -4.51 -2.62
CA CYS A 88 -13.70 -5.74 -3.09
C CYS A 88 -12.54 -6.11 -2.16
N PRO A 89 -12.50 -7.34 -1.62
CA PRO A 89 -11.38 -7.82 -0.82
C PRO A 89 -10.18 -8.13 -1.71
N GLY A 90 -9.02 -8.23 -1.06
CA GLY A 90 -7.77 -8.72 -1.60
C GLY A 90 -7.51 -10.13 -1.10
N ALA A 91 -6.32 -10.66 -1.39
CA ALA A 91 -5.94 -11.98 -0.92
C ALA A 91 -4.43 -12.08 -0.72
N ALA A 92 -4.03 -12.81 0.33
CA ALA A 92 -2.68 -13.29 0.51
C ALA A 92 -2.64 -14.81 0.28
N ILE A 93 -1.91 -15.24 -0.74
CA ILE A 93 -1.69 -16.65 -1.06
C ILE A 93 -0.18 -16.93 -1.12
N GLU A 94 0.30 -17.71 -0.16
CA GLU A 94 1.72 -17.97 0.04
C GLU A 94 2.52 -16.66 0.18
N ASN A 95 3.33 -16.30 -0.82
CA ASN A 95 4.10 -15.05 -0.87
C ASN A 95 3.54 -14.02 -1.86
N VAL A 96 2.33 -14.24 -2.38
CA VAL A 96 1.66 -13.34 -3.32
C VAL A 96 0.56 -12.58 -2.58
N TYR A 97 0.61 -11.26 -2.65
CA TYR A 97 -0.35 -10.34 -2.05
C TYR A 97 -1.06 -9.58 -3.17
N VAL A 98 -2.39 -9.67 -3.16
CA VAL A 98 -3.26 -9.10 -4.20
C VAL A 98 -4.08 -7.98 -3.58
N PHE A 99 -3.98 -6.79 -4.15
CA PHE A 99 -4.59 -5.56 -3.63
C PHE A 99 -5.43 -4.85 -4.70
N PRO A 100 -6.36 -3.98 -4.29
CA PRO A 100 -7.14 -3.17 -5.21
C PRO A 100 -6.28 -2.15 -5.96
N GLY A 101 -6.85 -1.60 -7.03
CA GLY A 101 -6.20 -0.60 -7.87
C GLY A 101 -6.23 0.83 -7.30
N PRO A 102 -7.36 1.30 -6.72
CA PRO A 102 -7.42 2.62 -6.09
C PRO A 102 -6.38 2.79 -4.97
N PRO A 103 -5.57 3.87 -4.97
CA PRO A 103 -4.48 4.04 -4.01
C PRO A 103 -4.92 4.04 -2.54
N ALA A 104 -6.04 4.68 -2.21
CA ALA A 104 -6.53 4.73 -0.83
C ALA A 104 -6.92 3.35 -0.29
N GLU A 105 -7.53 2.50 -1.13
CA GLU A 105 -7.86 1.13 -0.78
C GLU A 105 -6.60 0.27 -0.67
N PHE A 106 -5.66 0.42 -1.61
CA PHE A 106 -4.36 -0.24 -1.54
C PHE A 106 -3.64 0.07 -0.23
N GLU A 107 -3.54 1.34 0.15
CA GLU A 107 -2.86 1.79 1.38
C GLU A 107 -3.51 1.17 2.62
N ALA A 108 -4.85 1.28 2.75
CA ALA A 108 -5.59 0.75 3.89
C ALA A 108 -5.45 -0.78 4.03
N MET A 109 -5.39 -1.51 2.92
CA MET A 109 -5.26 -2.95 2.92
C MET A 109 -3.82 -3.42 3.10
N PHE A 110 -2.85 -2.67 2.58
CA PHE A 110 -1.44 -2.96 2.77
C PHE A 110 -1.08 -2.89 4.26
N ASP A 111 -1.66 -1.94 5.02
CA ASP A 111 -1.46 -1.84 6.47
C ASP A 111 -1.83 -3.13 7.23
N LEU A 112 -2.76 -3.95 6.71
CA LEU A 112 -3.13 -5.24 7.31
C LEU A 112 -2.01 -6.29 7.27
N VAL A 113 -1.06 -6.12 6.35
CA VAL A 113 0.03 -7.08 6.11
C VAL A 113 1.41 -6.41 6.18
N ALA A 114 1.49 -5.11 6.45
CA ALA A 114 2.73 -4.35 6.44
C ALA A 114 3.78 -4.93 7.40
N GLU A 115 3.35 -5.43 8.56
CA GLU A 115 4.24 -6.07 9.54
C GLU A 115 4.83 -7.42 9.07
N GLU A 116 4.27 -8.02 8.02
CA GLU A 116 4.80 -9.25 7.40
C GLU A 116 6.01 -8.94 6.50
N PHE A 117 6.17 -7.67 6.09
CA PHE A 117 7.33 -7.20 5.36
C PHE A 117 8.41 -6.77 6.34
N GLY A 118 9.58 -7.40 6.23
CA GLY A 118 10.75 -7.00 6.99
C GLY A 118 11.43 -5.75 6.42
N GLY A 119 12.49 -5.32 7.12
CA GLY A 119 13.36 -4.23 6.70
C GLY A 119 13.50 -3.21 7.82
N ASP A 120 14.74 -2.80 8.08
CA ASP A 120 15.03 -1.86 9.16
C ASP A 120 15.12 -0.41 8.64
N ALA A 121 14.64 -0.17 7.42
CA ALA A 121 14.80 1.11 6.75
C ALA A 121 13.90 2.18 7.38
N VAL A 122 14.52 3.19 7.95
CA VAL A 122 13.88 4.36 8.54
C VAL A 122 14.18 5.55 7.65
N SER A 123 13.18 6.40 7.42
CA SER A 123 13.33 7.59 6.59
C SER A 123 12.70 8.81 7.23
N GLU A 124 13.41 9.93 7.19
CA GLU A 124 12.91 11.23 7.58
C GLU A 124 13.02 12.24 6.43
N THR A 125 12.19 13.27 6.49
CA THR A 125 12.15 14.31 5.45
C THR A 125 12.31 15.69 6.04
N LEU A 126 13.17 16.50 5.43
CA LEU A 126 13.39 17.91 5.74
C LEU A 126 12.90 18.77 4.58
N ALA A 127 12.01 19.72 4.88
CA ALA A 127 11.62 20.75 3.92
C ALA A 127 12.72 21.82 3.79
N THR A 128 13.00 22.27 2.57
CA THR A 128 14.01 23.30 2.31
C THR A 128 13.56 24.26 1.21
N THR A 129 13.88 25.54 1.37
CA THR A 129 13.72 26.59 0.36
C THR A 129 14.98 26.77 -0.50
N ALA A 130 16.05 26.00 -0.22
CA ALA A 130 17.30 26.07 -0.95
C ALA A 130 17.10 25.60 -2.41
N PRO A 131 17.59 26.36 -3.42
CA PRO A 131 17.62 25.93 -4.80
C PRO A 131 18.44 24.65 -4.97
N GLU A 132 17.96 23.69 -5.78
CA GLU A 132 18.61 22.39 -5.95
C GLU A 132 20.10 22.50 -6.33
N GLY A 133 20.43 23.43 -7.23
CA GLY A 133 21.82 23.67 -7.64
C GLY A 133 22.76 24.07 -6.49
N SER A 134 22.23 24.68 -5.43
CA SER A 134 23.02 25.06 -4.24
C SER A 134 23.23 23.93 -3.23
N LEU A 135 22.49 22.83 -3.35
CA LEU A 135 22.58 21.70 -2.43
C LEU A 135 23.72 20.73 -2.76
N THR A 136 24.30 20.82 -3.97
CA THR A 136 25.29 19.86 -4.49
C THR A 136 26.44 19.60 -3.52
N ASP A 137 27.11 20.66 -3.06
CA ASP A 137 28.28 20.52 -2.18
C ASP A 137 27.88 20.03 -0.78
N THR A 138 26.79 20.56 -0.22
CA THR A 138 26.25 20.15 1.09
C THR A 138 25.86 18.67 1.10
N LEU A 139 25.22 18.18 0.04
CA LEU A 139 24.83 16.76 -0.09
C LEU A 139 26.05 15.86 -0.35
N ALA A 140 27.10 16.37 -1.01
CA ALA A 140 28.35 15.64 -1.15
C ALA A 140 29.04 15.47 0.21
N GLU A 141 29.16 16.54 0.99
CA GLU A 141 29.72 16.49 2.35
C GLU A 141 28.87 15.58 3.28
N PHE A 142 27.54 15.64 3.16
CA PHE A 142 26.65 14.75 3.89
C PHE A 142 27.00 13.26 3.68
N ARG A 143 27.21 12.87 2.41
CA ARG A 143 27.52 11.48 2.03
C ARG A 143 28.92 11.04 2.43
N GLU A 144 29.84 11.97 2.65
CA GLU A 144 31.17 11.67 3.22
C GLU A 144 31.11 11.46 4.72
N ARG A 145 30.18 12.14 5.41
CA ARG A 145 30.04 12.12 6.86
C ARG A 145 29.18 10.97 7.38
N PHE A 146 28.07 10.69 6.70
CA PHE A 146 27.06 9.73 7.16
C PHE A 146 26.97 8.55 6.19
N ASP A 147 26.90 7.33 6.74
CA ASP A 147 26.53 6.13 5.97
C ASP A 147 25.00 6.06 5.81
N LEU A 148 24.45 7.12 5.21
CA LEU A 148 23.03 7.34 4.99
C LEU A 148 22.76 7.67 3.53
N VAL A 149 21.56 7.35 3.05
CA VAL A 149 21.10 7.74 1.72
C VAL A 149 20.38 9.07 1.83
N VAL A 150 20.85 10.09 1.11
CA VAL A 150 20.15 11.38 0.98
C VAL A 150 19.68 11.60 -0.45
N GLY A 151 18.43 12.02 -0.62
CA GLY A 151 17.84 12.40 -1.90
C GLY A 151 17.22 13.79 -1.85
N SER A 152 17.32 14.52 -2.96
CA SER A 152 16.69 15.83 -3.17
C SER A 152 15.50 15.70 -4.12
N TYR A 153 14.36 16.25 -3.71
CA TYR A 153 13.08 16.20 -4.43
C TYR A 153 12.55 17.63 -4.62
N PRO A 154 12.78 18.25 -5.78
CA PRO A 154 12.30 19.59 -6.04
C PRO A 154 10.77 19.64 -6.14
N SER A 155 10.17 20.74 -5.71
CA SER A 155 8.72 20.97 -5.81
C SER A 155 8.41 22.21 -6.65
N SER A 156 7.37 22.13 -7.48
CA SER A 156 6.81 23.30 -8.19
C SER A 156 6.13 24.31 -7.26
N GLU A 157 5.81 23.91 -6.03
CA GLU A 157 5.17 24.76 -5.02
C GLU A 157 6.18 25.57 -4.19
N GLY A 158 7.46 25.53 -4.56
CA GLY A 158 8.52 26.37 -3.99
C GLY A 158 9.19 25.84 -2.72
N THR A 159 8.73 24.72 -2.17
CA THR A 159 9.36 24.04 -1.03
C THR A 159 9.90 22.68 -1.46
N ASN A 160 11.22 22.58 -1.58
CA ASN A 160 11.90 21.32 -1.91
C ASN A 160 11.94 20.40 -0.69
N ARG A 161 12.12 19.10 -0.94
CA ARG A 161 12.21 18.09 0.11
C ARG A 161 13.52 17.32 0.02
N LEU A 162 14.26 17.27 1.12
CA LEU A 162 15.35 16.33 1.33
C LEU A 162 14.80 15.11 2.06
N LYS A 163 15.11 13.91 1.59
CA LYS A 163 14.79 12.64 2.26
C LYS A 163 16.08 11.97 2.68
N VAL A 164 16.21 11.63 3.95
CA VAL A 164 17.32 10.87 4.51
C VAL A 164 16.81 9.49 4.91
N THR A 165 17.50 8.44 4.49
CA THR A 165 17.14 7.05 4.76
C THR A 165 18.35 6.28 5.28
N GLY A 166 18.14 5.46 6.30
CA GLY A 166 19.15 4.57 6.89
C GLY A 166 18.50 3.42 7.64
N SER A 167 19.28 2.62 8.36
CA SER A 167 18.78 1.51 9.20
C SER A 167 18.75 1.81 10.70
N ASP A 168 19.34 2.93 11.12
CA ASP A 168 19.39 3.37 12.52
C ASP A 168 18.65 4.72 12.67
N PRO A 169 17.54 4.77 13.42
CA PRO A 169 16.77 6.00 13.62
C PRO A 169 17.60 7.16 14.18
N ASP A 170 18.50 6.89 15.14
CA ASP A 170 19.29 7.92 15.81
C ASP A 170 20.28 8.57 14.83
N THR A 171 20.95 7.76 14.01
CA THR A 171 21.84 8.26 12.95
C THR A 171 21.07 9.05 11.89
N VAL A 172 19.87 8.60 11.49
CA VAL A 172 19.00 9.34 10.55
C VAL A 172 18.63 10.71 11.11
N ALA A 173 18.25 10.77 12.39
CA ALA A 173 17.92 12.03 13.07
C ALA A 173 19.12 12.97 13.16
N GLU A 174 20.33 12.46 13.46
CA GLU A 174 21.56 13.26 13.43
C GLU A 174 21.82 13.85 12.04
N GLY A 175 21.61 13.05 10.99
CA GLY A 175 21.74 13.50 9.60
C GLY A 175 20.75 14.62 9.25
N ILE A 176 19.49 14.48 9.65
CA ILE A 176 18.46 15.52 9.44
C ILE A 176 18.83 16.82 10.14
N GLU A 177 19.27 16.76 11.40
CA GLU A 177 19.67 17.96 12.15
C GLU A 177 20.90 18.63 11.51
N TRP A 178 21.89 17.83 11.10
CA TRP A 178 23.07 18.34 10.41
C TRP A 178 22.70 19.09 9.12
N LEU A 179 21.75 18.56 8.35
CA LEU A 179 21.23 19.23 7.15
C LEU A 179 20.47 20.50 7.50
N ARG A 180 19.61 20.47 8.52
CA ARG A 180 18.79 21.61 8.98
C ARG A 180 19.65 22.83 9.32
N GLU A 181 20.82 22.63 9.91
CA GLU A 181 21.78 23.71 10.19
C GLU A 181 22.45 24.31 8.94
N ARG A 182 22.38 23.63 7.79
CA ARG A 182 23.17 23.93 6.58
C ARG A 182 22.34 24.27 5.35
N VAL A 183 21.02 24.09 5.41
CA VAL A 183 20.10 24.45 4.32
C VAL A 183 19.05 25.41 4.83
N SER A 184 18.59 26.31 3.96
CA SER A 184 17.47 27.19 4.29
C SER A 184 16.19 26.38 4.43
N THR A 185 15.50 26.48 5.57
CA THR A 185 14.19 25.85 5.81
C THR A 185 13.07 26.88 5.65
N PRO A 186 11.83 26.46 5.33
CA PRO A 186 10.67 27.33 5.48
C PRO A 186 10.52 27.83 6.93
N GLU A 187 9.96 29.03 7.10
CA GLU A 187 9.54 29.55 8.41
C GLU A 187 8.34 28.78 9.00
#